data_AF-T1IUJ0-F1
#
_entry.id   AF-T1IUJ0-F1
#
_cell.length_a   1.000
_cell.length_b   1.000
_cell.length_c   1.000
_cell.angle_alpha   90.00
_cell.angle_beta   90.00
_cell.angle_gamma   90.00
#
_symmetry.space_group_name_H-M   'P 1'
#
loop_
_entity.id
_entity.type
_entity.pdbx_description
1 polymer ?
#
loop_
_entity_poly.entity_id
_entity_poly.type
_entity_poly.pdbx_seq_one_letter_code
_entity_poly.pdbx_strand_id
1 'polypeptide(L)' 'KKIPYQGIKRCCGQFECPECDKTWTSGNSWANMGQKCYVCLIMVYPCFQWPVRNQGSHKTWREPH' A
#
# COMPACT_ATOMS: atom_id res chain seq x y z
N LYS A 1 11.76 -19.64 0.63
CA LYS A 1 11.35 -18.25 0.90
C LYS A 1 9.90 -18.08 0.40
N LYS A 2 8.89 -18.40 1.22
CA LYS A 2 7.48 -18.18 0.83
C LYS A 2 7.22 -16.69 0.92
N ILE A 3 6.85 -16.05 -0.18
CA ILE A 3 6.36 -14.68 -0.14
C ILE A 3 5.03 -14.75 0.62
N PRO A 4 4.89 -14.12 1.79
CA PRO A 4 3.82 -14.44 2.74
C PRO A 4 2.41 -14.07 2.24
N TYR A 5 2.30 -13.37 1.11
CA TYR A 5 1.05 -12.93 0.52
C TYR A 5 0.89 -13.45 -0.91
N GLN A 6 0.09 -14.51 -1.07
CA GLN A 6 -0.46 -14.96 -2.35
C GLN A 6 -1.97 -14.74 -2.28
N GLY A 7 -2.48 -13.68 -2.90
CA GLY A 7 -3.91 -13.37 -2.83
C GLY A 7 -4.36 -12.30 -3.82
N ILE A 8 -5.62 -12.40 -4.23
CA ILE A 8 -6.30 -11.49 -5.18
C ILE A 8 -6.93 -10.28 -4.47
N LYS A 9 -6.76 -10.16 -3.15
CA LYS A 9 -7.39 -9.11 -2.35
C LYS A 9 -6.49 -7.89 -2.28
N ARG A 10 -7.10 -6.70 -2.38
CA ARG A 10 -6.40 -5.43 -2.12
C ARG A 10 -5.84 -5.43 -0.70
N CYS A 11 -4.60 -5.01 -0.57
CA CYS A 11 -3.91 -4.83 0.70
C CYS A 11 -3.28 -3.44 0.75
N CYS A 12 -3.21 -2.87 1.94
CA CYS A 12 -2.35 -1.73 2.17
C CYS A 12 -0.91 -2.23 2.35
N GLY A 13 0.05 -1.52 1.79
CA GLY A 13 1.48 -1.78 1.99
C GLY A 13 2.18 -0.55 2.53
N GLN A 14 3.05 -0.74 3.52
CA GLN A 14 4.06 0.21 3.96
C GLN A 14 5.36 -0.08 3.23
N PHE A 15 5.98 0.96 2.68
CA PHE A 15 7.18 0.91 1.88
C PHE A 15 8.26 1.75 2.53
N GLU A 16 9.50 1.30 2.40
CA GLU A 16 10.69 2.00 2.87
C GLU A 16 11.75 1.92 1.77
N CYS A 17 12.16 3.07 1.23
CA CYS A 17 13.17 3.11 0.19
C CYS A 17 14.56 2.89 0.80
N PRO A 18 15.33 1.88 0.37
CA PRO A 18 16.67 1.63 0.92
C PRO A 18 17.71 2.69 0.52
N GLU A 19 17.44 3.51 -0.49
CA GLU A 19 18.39 4.51 -1.01
C GLU A 19 18.19 5.90 -0.41
N CYS A 20 16.98 6.23 0.04
CA CYS A 20 16.65 7.56 0.56
C CYS A 20 15.88 7.56 1.87
N ASP A 21 15.73 6.37 2.48
CA ASP A 21 15.05 6.12 3.75
C ASP A 21 13.60 6.64 3.83
N LYS A 22 13.03 7.00 2.67
CA LYS A 22 11.68 7.52 2.62
C LYS A 22 10.69 6.40 2.89
N THR A 23 9.79 6.65 3.83
CA THR A 23 8.69 5.75 4.15
C THR A 23 7.35 6.29 3.62
N TRP A 24 6.52 5.40 3.10
CA TRP A 24 5.17 5.75 2.66
C TRP A 24 4.21 4.57 2.76
N THR A 25 2.91 4.86 2.76
CA THR A 25 1.85 3.85 2.76
C THR A 25 1.02 3.99 1.50
N SER A 26 0.68 2.86 0.87
CA SER A 26 -0.20 2.81 -0.28
C SER A 26 -1.41 1.92 -0.01
N GLY A 27 -2.61 2.48 -0.23
CA GLY A 27 -3.89 1.75 -0.15
C GLY A 27 -4.31 1.03 -1.44
N ASN A 28 -3.55 1.21 -2.54
CA ASN A 28 -3.80 0.57 -3.84
C ASN A 28 -2.78 -0.53 -4.16
N SER A 29 -2.20 -1.14 -3.13
CA SER A 29 -1.26 -2.23 -3.35
C SER A 29 -1.99 -3.57 -3.50
N TRP A 30 -1.42 -4.42 -4.33
CA TRP A 30 -1.82 -5.81 -4.48
C TRP A 30 -0.72 -6.70 -3.92
N ALA A 31 -1.07 -7.92 -3.51
CA ALA A 31 -0.08 -8.90 -3.09
C ALA A 31 0.97 -9.07 -4.20
N ASN A 32 2.25 -8.89 -3.86
CA ASN A 32 3.42 -8.94 -4.76
C ASN A 32 3.69 -7.75 -5.69
N MET A 33 3.01 -6.60 -5.55
CA MET A 33 3.40 -5.38 -6.28
C MET A 33 4.34 -4.50 -5.45
N GLY A 34 5.51 -4.20 -6.02
CA GLY A 34 6.37 -3.10 -5.59
C GLY A 34 5.85 -1.74 -6.10
N GLN A 35 6.25 -0.66 -5.43
CA GLN A 35 6.01 0.71 -5.88
C GLN A 35 7.32 1.40 -6.23
N LYS A 36 7.28 2.21 -7.29
CA LYS A 36 8.43 3.01 -7.69
C LYS A 36 8.59 4.17 -6.71
N CYS A 37 9.76 4.27 -6.08
CA CYS A 37 10.10 5.44 -5.29
C CYS A 37 10.14 6.67 -6.22
N TYR A 38 9.44 7.75 -5.87
CA TYR A 38 9.40 8.94 -6.74
C TYR A 38 10.72 9.72 -6.76
N VAL A 39 11.58 9.51 -5.75
CA VAL A 39 12.90 10.16 -5.65
C VAL A 39 13.93 9.33 -6.41
N CYS A 40 14.13 8.09 -5.97
CA CYS A 40 15.21 7.23 -6.47
C CYS A 40 14.83 6.48 -7.76
N LEU A 41 13.55 6.48 -8.12
CA LEU A 41 13.01 5.78 -9.29
C LEU A 41 13.26 4.26 -9.30
N ILE A 42 13.64 3.67 -8.15
CA ILE A 42 13.80 2.24 -7.96
C ILE A 42 12.49 1.57 -7.54
N MET A 43 12.37 0.27 -7.80
CA MET A 43 11.23 -0.52 -7.35
C MET A 43 11.42 -0.94 -5.90
N VAL A 44 10.54 -0.46 -5.03
CA VAL A 44 10.55 -0.74 -3.60
C VAL A 44 9.42 -1.70 -3.27
N TYR A 45 9.75 -2.79 -2.57
CA TYR A 45 8.77 -3.75 -2.10
C TYR A 45 8.30 -3.36 -0.69
N PRO A 46 7.04 -3.66 -0.34
CA PRO A 46 6.52 -3.28 0.96
C PRO A 46 7.22 -4.07 2.08
N CYS A 47 7.65 -3.36 3.13
CA CYS A 47 8.23 -3.97 4.33
C CYS A 47 7.15 -4.57 5.24
N PHE A 48 5.95 -4.00 5.21
CA PHE A 48 4.79 -4.49 5.96
C PHE A 48 3.53 -4.38 5.10
N GLN A 49 2.64 -5.36 5.18
CA GLN A 49 1.36 -5.35 4.45
C GLN A 49 0.22 -5.77 5.38
N TRP A 50 -0.94 -5.15 5.22
CA TRP A 50 -2.14 -5.49 5.99
C TRP A 50 -3.40 -5.45 5.10
N PRO A 51 -4.43 -6.22 5.44
CA PRO A 51 -5.68 -6.19 4.68
C PRO A 51 -6.29 -4.78 4.73
N VAL A 52 -6.82 -4.32 3.59
CA VAL A 52 -7.68 -3.13 3.58
C VAL A 52 -8.88 -3.47 4.46
N ARG A 53 -9.07 -2.75 5.57
CA ARG A 53 -10.32 -2.86 6.32
C ARG A 53 -11.43 -2.41 5.37
N ASN A 54 -12.34 -3.32 5.03
CA ASN A 54 -13.64 -2.95 4.48
C ASN A 54 -14.37 -2.14 5.55
N GLN A 55 -14.10 -0.85 5.65
CA GLN A 55 -15.07 0.06 6.23
C GLN A 55 -16.21 0.11 5.21
N GLY A 56 -17.21 -0.74 5.40
CA GLY A 56 -18.50 -0.52 4.76
C GLY A 56 -18.90 0.94 5.00
N SER A 57 -19.25 1.64 3.93
CA SER A 57 -19.94 2.92 3.96
C SER A 57 -19.39 3.97 4.94
N HIS A 58 -18.38 4.73 4.53
CA HIS A 58 -18.39 6.14 4.91
C HIS A 58 -19.54 6.79 4.12
N LYS A 59 -20.75 6.79 4.70
CA LYS A 59 -21.77 7.77 4.34
C LYS A 59 -21.23 9.12 4.79
N THR A 60 -20.38 9.76 4.00
CA THR A 60 -20.26 11.21 4.10
C THR A 60 -21.45 11.78 3.34
N TRP A 61 -22.58 11.91 4.04
CA TRP A 61 -23.54 12.95 3.68
C TRP A 61 -22.77 14.27 3.78
N ARG A 62 -22.21 14.74 2.67
CA ARG A 62 -21.89 16.16 2.53
C ARG A 62 -23.20 16.84 2.20
N GLU A 63 -23.81 17.47 3.21
CA GLU A 63 -24.83 18.48 2.98
C GLU A 63 -24.24 19.53 2.01
N PRO A 64 -24.89 19.79 0.85
CA PRO A 64 -24.53 20.96 0.07
C PRO A 64 -24.97 22.22 0.84
N HIS A 65 -24.05 23.17 0.95
CA HIS A 65 -24.32 24.55 1.39
C HIS A 65 -25.10 25.28 0.29
#